data_AF-A0A7C4BDW2-F1
#
_entry.id   AF-A0A7C4BDW2-F1
#
_cell.length_a   1.000
_cell.length_b   1.000
_cell.length_c   1.000
_cell.angle_alpha   90.00
_cell.angle_beta   90.00
_cell.angle_gamma   90.00
#
_symmetry.space_group_name_H-M   'P 1'
#
loop_
_entity.id
_entity.type
_entity.pdbx_description
1 polymer ?
#
loop_
_entity_poly.entity_id
_entity_poly.type
_entity_poly.pdbx_seq_one_letter_code
_entity_poly.pdbx_strand_id
1 'polypeptide(L)'
;LSSLCSVKFVRRTVPGIKNLPWAAKTLIEEEGCDLVMAFGMPGPAPIDKQCAHEASLGLIQVSILTNKPIIEVFVFEDEAPSEKELAELAERRAREHARNAYRMLFKPEELERLAGTGQREGLPDAGPLKP
;
A
#
# COMPACT_ATOMS: atom_id res chain seq x y z
N LEU A 1 6.62 0.90 31.15
CA LEU A 1 5.76 0.98 29.95
C LEU A 1 6.48 0.60 28.64
N SER A 2 7.69 0.05 28.71
CA SER A 2 8.62 -0.14 27.60
C SER A 2 8.66 -1.59 27.08
N SER A 3 7.52 -2.27 26.94
CA SER A 3 7.50 -3.65 26.38
C SER A 3 6.22 -4.05 25.63
N LEU A 4 5.42 -3.12 25.09
CA LEU A 4 4.08 -3.44 24.57
C LEU A 4 3.82 -3.20 23.07
N CYS A 5 4.84 -2.93 22.24
CA CYS A 5 4.74 -3.10 20.78
C CYS A 5 6.15 -3.18 20.15
N SER A 6 6.53 -4.38 19.71
CA SER A 6 7.85 -4.70 19.14
C SER A 6 7.93 -4.52 17.62
N VAL A 7 7.13 -3.62 17.04
CA VAL A 7 7.15 -3.37 15.58
C VAL A 7 8.24 -2.34 15.27
N LYS A 8 9.23 -2.74 14.48
CA LYS A 8 10.29 -1.85 13.98
C LYS A 8 9.86 -1.24 12.65
N PHE A 9 9.98 0.08 12.52
CA PHE A 9 9.75 0.79 11.27
C PHE A 9 11.09 1.14 10.60
N VAL A 10 11.22 0.81 9.32
CA VAL A 10 12.35 1.23 8.47
C VAL A 10 11.77 2.03 7.31
N ARG A 11 12.40 3.15 6.96
CA ARG A 11 11.93 4.05 5.89
C ARG A 11 13.03 4.28 4.86
N ARG A 12 12.66 4.16 3.59
CA ARG A 12 13.49 4.57 2.45
C ARG A 12 12.63 5.43 1.51
N THR A 13 13.16 6.59 1.13
CA THR A 13 12.54 7.50 0.16
C THR A 13 13.36 7.48 -1.13
N VAL A 14 12.68 7.45 -2.26
CA VAL A 14 13.28 7.41 -3.61
C VAL A 14 12.72 8.52 -4.49
N PRO A 15 13.38 8.88 -5.62
CA PRO A 15 12.97 10.02 -6.44
C PRO A 15 11.57 9.90 -7.03
N GLY A 16 11.11 8.69 -7.37
CA GLY A 16 9.80 8.51 -7.97
C GLY A 16 9.34 7.06 -8.00
N ILE A 17 8.14 6.86 -8.56
CA ILE A 17 7.39 5.59 -8.47
C ILE A 17 8.13 4.40 -9.08
N LYS A 18 8.87 4.63 -10.16
CA LYS A 18 9.67 3.60 -10.85
C LYS A 18 10.83 3.06 -10.01
N ASN A 19 11.21 3.74 -8.93
CA ASN A 19 12.25 3.29 -8.00
C ASN A 19 11.68 2.52 -6.79
N LEU A 20 10.36 2.50 -6.60
CA LEU A 20 9.74 1.79 -5.48
C LEU A 20 10.00 0.27 -5.50
N PRO A 21 9.97 -0.44 -6.63
CA PRO A 21 10.28 -1.88 -6.64
C PRO A 21 11.66 -2.20 -6.09
N TRP A 22 12.69 -1.46 -6.55
CA TRP A 22 14.04 -1.61 -6.04
C TRP A 22 14.10 -1.31 -4.54
N ALA A 23 13.54 -0.19 -4.10
CA ALA A 23 13.56 0.19 -2.68
C ALA A 23 12.86 -0.83 -1.78
N ALA A 24 11.72 -1.37 -2.24
CA ALA A 24 10.98 -2.40 -1.52
C ALA A 24 11.80 -3.69 -1.39
N LYS A 25 12.43 -4.14 -2.48
CA LYS A 25 13.31 -5.32 -2.47
C LYS A 25 14.46 -5.15 -1.50
N THR A 26 15.13 -3.99 -1.50
CA THR A 26 16.22 -3.67 -0.57
C THR A 26 15.73 -3.67 0.89
N LEU A 27 14.56 -3.09 1.17
CA LEU A 27 13.98 -3.13 2.53
C LEU A 27 13.69 -4.57 3.00
N ILE A 28 13.26 -5.45 2.08
CA ILE A 28 12.97 -6.85 2.41
C ILE A 28 14.25 -7.66 2.62
N GLU A 29 15.16 -7.65 1.64
CA GLU A 29 16.30 -8.56 1.63
C GLU A 29 17.48 -8.09 2.49
N GLU A 30 17.75 -6.78 2.51
CA GLU A 30 18.92 -6.23 3.21
C GLU A 30 18.55 -5.73 4.61
N GLU A 31 17.37 -5.14 4.79
CA GLU A 31 16.92 -4.61 6.08
C GLU A 31 16.02 -5.58 6.86
N GLY A 32 15.66 -6.72 6.26
CA GLY A 32 14.89 -7.78 6.90
C GLY A 32 13.42 -7.44 7.18
N CYS A 33 12.79 -6.58 6.36
CA CYS A 33 11.38 -6.22 6.56
C CYS A 33 10.44 -7.38 6.21
N ASP A 34 9.48 -7.66 7.10
CA ASP A 34 8.45 -8.70 6.87
C ASP A 34 7.30 -8.27 5.96
N LEU A 35 7.08 -6.97 5.83
CA LEU A 35 6.08 -6.36 4.97
C LEU A 35 6.56 -4.95 4.59
N VAL A 36 6.30 -4.54 3.35
CA VAL A 36 6.58 -3.17 2.90
C VAL A 36 5.29 -2.48 2.48
N MET A 37 5.12 -1.22 2.86
CA MET A 37 4.11 -0.33 2.29
C MET A 37 4.78 0.60 1.27
N ALA A 38 4.31 0.57 0.03
CA ALA A 38 4.88 1.35 -1.07
C ALA A 38 3.96 2.53 -1.41
N PHE A 39 4.35 3.74 -1.00
CA PHE A 39 3.56 4.95 -1.21
C PHE A 39 3.96 5.66 -2.50
N GLY A 40 2.98 6.04 -3.32
CA GLY A 40 3.19 6.76 -4.57
C GLY A 40 2.04 7.70 -4.89
N MET A 41 2.34 8.79 -5.60
CA MET A 41 1.34 9.73 -6.10
C MET A 41 1.58 9.94 -7.60
N PRO A 42 1.00 9.11 -8.48
CA PRO A 42 1.12 9.29 -9.92
C PRO A 42 0.39 10.55 -10.39
N GLY A 43 0.99 11.25 -11.36
CA GLY A 43 0.35 12.37 -12.05
C GLY A 43 -0.86 11.95 -12.90
N PRO A 44 -1.61 12.93 -13.43
CA PRO A 44 -2.86 12.67 -14.15
C PRO A 44 -2.64 12.28 -15.62
N ALA A 45 -1.43 12.49 -16.18
CA ALA A 45 -1.21 12.27 -17.60
C ALA A 45 -1.22 10.77 -17.94
N PRO A 46 -1.60 10.38 -19.17
CA PRO A 46 -1.59 8.97 -19.58
C PRO A 46 -0.23 8.29 -19.37
N ILE A 47 0.86 9.04 -19.58
CA ILE A 47 2.23 8.54 -19.35
C ILE A 47 2.52 8.25 -17.88
N ASP A 48 1.94 9.04 -16.96
CA ASP A 48 2.10 8.83 -15.52
C ASP A 48 1.36 7.55 -15.09
N LYS A 49 0.16 7.31 -15.65
CA LYS A 49 -0.60 6.07 -15.43
C LYS A 49 0.15 4.84 -15.94
N GLN A 50 0.81 4.95 -17.10
CA GLN A 50 1.66 3.88 -17.60
C GLN A 50 2.87 3.65 -16.68
N CYS A 51 3.55 4.72 -16.24
CA CYS A 51 4.67 4.59 -15.31
C CYS A 51 4.24 3.98 -13.96
N ALA A 52 3.04 4.31 -13.47
CA ALA A 52 2.47 3.71 -12.28
C ALA A 52 2.20 2.21 -12.48
N HIS A 53 1.61 1.83 -13.61
CA HIS A 53 1.39 0.43 -13.97
C HIS A 53 2.71 -0.37 -14.01
N GLU A 54 3.75 0.17 -14.65
CA GLU A 54 5.09 -0.43 -14.68
C GLU A 54 5.68 -0.60 -13.28
N ALA A 55 5.50 0.40 -12.40
CA ALA A 55 5.91 0.31 -11.01
C ALA A 55 5.13 -0.77 -10.24
N SER A 56 3.82 -0.87 -10.41
CA SER A 56 2.97 -1.91 -9.81
C SER A 56 3.41 -3.31 -10.24
N LEU A 57 3.71 -3.52 -11.53
CA LEU A 57 4.26 -4.77 -12.03
C LEU A 57 5.59 -5.12 -11.34
N GLY A 58 6.47 -4.14 -11.17
CA GLY A 58 7.71 -4.32 -10.43
C GLY A 58 7.48 -4.71 -8.96
N LEU A 59 6.53 -4.06 -8.27
CA LEU A 59 6.19 -4.39 -6.87
C LEU A 59 5.63 -5.82 -6.75
N ILE A 60 4.76 -6.24 -7.68
CA ILE A 60 4.26 -7.61 -7.75
C ILE A 60 5.42 -8.61 -7.91
N GLN A 61 6.34 -8.34 -8.84
CA GLN A 61 7.50 -9.20 -9.06
C GLN A 61 8.37 -9.31 -7.79
N VAL A 62 8.63 -8.20 -7.10
CA VAL A 62 9.40 -8.21 -5.86
C VAL A 62 8.69 -9.03 -4.78
N SER A 63 7.37 -8.87 -4.63
CA SER A 63 6.60 -9.64 -3.64
C SER A 63 6.69 -11.15 -3.89
N ILE A 64 6.57 -11.58 -5.15
CA ILE A 64 6.71 -12.99 -5.55
C ILE A 64 8.14 -13.50 -5.33
N LEU A 65 9.15 -12.75 -5.76
CA LEU A 65 10.56 -13.17 -5.68
C LEU A 65 11.07 -13.27 -4.24
N THR A 66 10.50 -12.46 -3.34
CA THR A 66 10.92 -12.41 -1.92
C THR A 66 10.00 -13.19 -0.99
N ASN A 67 8.84 -13.67 -1.46
CA ASN A 67 7.77 -14.25 -0.66
C ASN A 67 7.35 -13.37 0.53
N LYS A 68 7.39 -12.04 0.34
CA LYS A 68 6.98 -11.05 1.34
C LYS A 68 5.90 -10.13 0.76
N PRO A 69 4.85 -9.81 1.53
CA PRO A 69 3.79 -8.94 1.07
C PRO A 69 4.29 -7.51 0.88
N ILE A 70 3.82 -6.88 -0.21
CA ILE A 70 3.95 -5.45 -0.43
C ILE A 70 2.56 -4.87 -0.57
N ILE A 71 2.23 -3.87 0.24
CA ILE A 71 0.98 -3.12 0.14
C ILE A 71 1.24 -1.86 -0.68
N GLU A 72 0.74 -1.85 -1.90
CA GLU A 72 0.77 -0.68 -2.78
C GLU A 72 -0.25 0.35 -2.29
N VAL A 73 0.21 1.59 -2.10
CA VAL A 73 -0.59 2.72 -1.64
C VAL A 73 -0.40 3.87 -2.64
N PHE A 74 -0.99 3.71 -3.82
CA PHE A 74 -0.97 4.74 -4.85
C PHE A 74 -2.21 5.61 -4.75
N VAL A 75 -2.04 6.92 -4.96
CA VAL A 75 -3.12 7.91 -5.01
C VAL A 75 -2.89 8.76 -6.24
N PHE A 76 -3.72 8.62 -7.26
CA PHE A 76 -3.57 9.40 -8.49
C PHE A 76 -4.11 10.82 -8.28
N GLU A 77 -3.41 11.80 -8.84
CA GLU A 77 -3.80 13.21 -8.69
C GLU A 77 -5.21 13.51 -9.21
N ASP A 78 -5.70 12.73 -10.17
CA ASP A 78 -7.05 12.87 -10.75
C ASP A 78 -8.16 12.15 -9.98
N GLU A 79 -7.87 11.53 -8.82
CA GLU A 79 -8.89 10.92 -7.96
C GLU A 79 -9.66 11.92 -7.11
N ALA A 80 -9.15 13.15 -6.96
CA ALA A 80 -9.76 14.19 -6.15
C ALA A 80 -9.84 15.52 -6.92
N PRO A 81 -10.90 16.32 -6.72
CA PRO A 81 -11.11 17.57 -7.47
C PRO A 81 -10.25 18.74 -6.94
N SER A 82 -9.63 18.61 -5.77
CA SER A 82 -8.80 19.65 -5.17
C SER A 82 -7.59 19.05 -4.44
N GLU A 83 -6.50 19.82 -4.32
CA GLU A 83 -5.31 19.41 -3.57
C GLU A 83 -5.62 19.06 -2.11
N LYS A 84 -6.58 19.77 -1.49
CA LYS A 84 -7.03 19.50 -0.13
C LYS A 84 -7.69 18.13 -0.03
N GLU A 85 -8.63 17.83 -0.93
CA GLU A 85 -9.31 16.53 -0.96
C GLU A 85 -8.33 15.40 -1.32
N LEU A 86 -7.35 15.67 -2.18
CA LEU A 86 -6.29 14.72 -2.53
C LEU A 86 -5.43 14.37 -1.32
N ALA A 87 -5.03 15.36 -0.52
CA ALA A 87 -4.27 15.16 0.71
C ALA A 87 -5.07 14.34 1.74
N GLU A 88 -6.36 14.67 1.92
CA GLU A 88 -7.26 13.93 2.81
C GLU A 88 -7.47 12.47 2.34
N LEU A 89 -7.62 12.26 1.03
CA LEU A 89 -7.72 10.95 0.42
C LEU A 89 -6.44 10.13 0.66
N ALA A 90 -5.28 10.73 0.42
CA ALA A 90 -3.99 10.07 0.59
C ALA A 90 -3.73 9.67 2.05
N GLU A 91 -4.03 10.55 3.00
CA GLU A 91 -3.91 10.24 4.42
C GLU A 91 -4.86 9.10 4.83
N ARG A 92 -6.12 9.16 4.42
CA ARG A 92 -7.10 8.11 4.72
C ARG A 92 -6.68 6.76 4.15
N ARG A 93 -6.33 6.71 2.86
CA ARG A 93 -5.89 5.49 2.18
C ARG A 93 -4.65 4.90 2.86
N ALA A 94 -3.68 5.73 3.22
CA ALA A 94 -2.50 5.30 3.98
C ALA A 94 -2.87 4.67 5.34
N ARG A 95 -3.78 5.30 6.09
CA ARG A 95 -4.25 4.78 7.39
C ARG A 95 -4.99 3.45 7.26
N GLU A 96 -5.83 3.31 6.25
CA GLU A 96 -6.62 2.09 6.01
C GLU A 96 -5.72 0.93 5.57
N HIS A 97 -4.78 1.17 4.64
CA HIS A 97 -3.78 0.17 4.29
C HIS A 97 -2.84 -0.19 5.45
N ALA A 98 -2.53 0.74 6.35
CA ALA A 98 -1.76 0.43 7.56
C ALA A 98 -2.52 -0.53 8.50
N ARG A 99 -3.87 -0.44 8.55
CA ARG A 99 -4.69 -1.44 9.26
C ARG A 99 -4.64 -2.80 8.57
N ASN A 100 -4.65 -2.83 7.24
CA ASN A 100 -4.47 -4.09 6.50
C ASN A 100 -3.07 -4.68 6.72
N ALA A 101 -2.01 -3.86 6.77
CA ALA A 101 -0.67 -4.31 7.15
C ALA A 101 -0.66 -4.99 8.52
N TYR A 102 -1.31 -4.35 9.51
CA TYR A 102 -1.47 -4.92 10.85
C TYR A 102 -2.23 -6.26 10.81
N ARG A 103 -3.36 -6.33 10.10
CA ARG A 103 -4.15 -7.57 9.97
C ARG A 103 -3.34 -8.68 9.30
N MET A 104 -2.62 -8.38 8.22
CA MET A 104 -1.77 -9.37 7.53
C MET A 104 -0.66 -9.91 8.43
N LEU A 105 -0.03 -9.07 9.25
CA LEU A 105 1.08 -9.46 10.10
C LEU A 105 0.65 -10.17 11.39
N PHE A 106 -0.49 -9.77 11.98
CA PHE A 106 -0.83 -10.15 13.35
C PHE A 106 -2.23 -10.74 13.53
N LYS A 107 -3.15 -10.53 12.59
CA LYS A 107 -4.56 -10.95 12.72
C LYS A 107 -5.19 -11.40 11.38
N PRO A 108 -4.62 -12.40 10.71
CA PRO A 108 -5.14 -12.88 9.43
C PRO A 108 -6.61 -13.34 9.51
N GLU A 109 -7.05 -13.84 10.66
CA GLU A 109 -8.44 -14.26 10.91
C GLU A 109 -9.46 -13.11 10.83
N GLU A 110 -9.03 -11.85 11.05
CA GLU A 110 -9.91 -10.70 10.81
C GLU A 110 -10.16 -10.51 9.30
N LEU A 111 -9.18 -10.80 8.44
CA LEU A 111 -9.35 -10.72 6.98
C LEU A 111 -10.31 -11.81 6.47
N GLU A 112 -10.23 -13.02 7.04
CA GLU A 112 -11.16 -14.10 6.71
C GLU A 112 -12.62 -13.72 6.99
N ARG A 113 -12.89 -13.02 8.11
CA ARG A 113 -14.23 -12.54 8.44
C ARG A 113 -14.73 -11.43 7.52
N LEU A 114 -13.82 -10.67 6.93
CA LEU A 114 -14.13 -9.59 5.99
C LEU A 114 -14.27 -10.10 4.55
N ALA A 115 -13.98 -11.37 4.29
CA ALA A 115 -14.09 -11.96 2.96
C ALA A 115 -15.51 -11.79 2.40
N GLY A 116 -15.61 -11.22 1.18
CA GLY A 116 -16.89 -11.01 0.50
C GLY A 116 -17.73 -9.82 1.02
N THR A 117 -17.19 -8.99 1.93
CA THR A 117 -17.94 -7.84 2.49
C THR A 117 -17.79 -6.54 1.69
N GLY A 118 -16.95 -6.52 0.66
CA GLY A 118 -16.78 -5.36 -0.22
C GLY A 118 -16.03 -4.17 0.40
N GLN A 119 -15.06 -4.44 1.29
CA GLN A 119 -14.19 -3.41 1.89
C GLN A 119 -13.43 -2.62 0.82
N ARG A 120 -13.23 -1.31 1.03
CA ARG A 120 -12.41 -0.44 0.17
C ARG A 120 -11.47 0.44 0.98
N GLU A 121 -10.38 0.88 0.35
CA GLU A 121 -9.40 1.81 0.93
C GLU A 121 -9.39 3.18 0.20
N GLY A 122 -9.72 4.22 0.94
CA GLY A 122 -9.81 5.61 0.51
C GLY A 122 -11.22 6.03 0.08
N LEU A 123 -12.16 5.12 -0.15
CA LEU A 123 -13.55 5.43 -0.47
C LEU A 123 -14.49 4.55 0.36
N PRO A 124 -15.79 4.91 0.51
CA PRO A 124 -16.75 4.07 1.22
C PRO A 124 -16.81 2.64 0.66
N ASP A 125 -16.98 1.66 1.53
CA ASP A 125 -17.13 0.25 1.18
C ASP A 125 -18.21 0.03 0.11
N ALA A 126 -17.95 -0.88 -0.82
CA ALA A 126 -18.94 -1.30 -1.82
C ALA A 126 -20.11 -2.07 -1.21
N GLY A 127 -19.87 -2.69 -0.04
CA GLY A 127 -20.80 -3.60 0.61
C GLY A 127 -20.78 -5.01 0.02
N PRO A 128 -21.42 -5.98 0.71
CA PRO A 128 -21.47 -7.36 0.26
C PRO A 128 -22.37 -7.52 -0.97
N LEU A 129 -22.00 -8.46 -1.84
CA LEU A 129 -22.89 -8.92 -2.90
C LEU A 129 -24.03 -9.71 -2.26
N LYS A 130 -25.27 -9.32 -2.55
CA LYS A 130 -26.44 -10.14 -2.22
C LYS A 130 -26.63 -11.15 -3.35
N PRO A 131 -26.82 -12.45 -3.05
CA PRO A 131 -27.20 -13.44 -4.06
C PRO A 131 -28.57 -13.14 -4.68
#